data_AF-A0A9E3YY19-F1
#
_entry.id   AF-A0A9E3YY19-F1
#
_cell.length_a   1.000
_cell.length_b   1.000
_cell.length_c   1.000
_cell.angle_alpha   90.00
_cell.angle_beta   90.00
_cell.angle_gamma   90.00
#
_symmetry.space_group_name_H-M   'P 1'
#
loop_
_entity.id
_entity.type
_entity.pdbx_description
1 polymer ?
#
loop_
_entity_poly.entity_id
_entity_poly.type
_entity_poly.pdbx_seq_one_letter_code
_entity_poly.pdbx_strand_id
1 'polypeptide(L)'
;MDNQFGYKEGSPRQAIDLRLDGLSFDEIGERLHVDRAEAIALTQAALATLPDDILEDEKTELWAIKAMERLRLDALQIPIWRRAEEGDLEAIDRVLEIMDRRARLLNLY
;
A
#
# COMPACT_ATOMS: atom_id res chain seq x y z
N MET A 1 -6.74 22.57 -4.13
CA MET A 1 -7.56 22.15 -5.28
C MET A 1 -7.62 20.63 -5.26
N ASP A 2 -8.46 19.98 -6.05
CA ASP A 2 -8.48 18.50 -6.15
C ASP A 2 -7.49 18.05 -7.24
N ASN A 3 -6.68 17.01 -6.97
CA ASN A 3 -5.72 16.50 -7.97
C ASN A 3 -6.43 15.60 -9.02
N GLN A 4 -5.72 15.17 -10.08
CA GLN A 4 -6.17 14.22 -11.11
C GLN A 4 -6.94 12.96 -10.64
N PHE A 5 -6.86 12.59 -9.36
CA PHE A 5 -7.57 11.48 -8.72
C PHE A 5 -8.79 11.90 -7.86
N GLY A 6 -9.18 13.18 -7.86
CA GLY A 6 -10.34 13.69 -7.12
C GLY A 6 -10.13 13.85 -5.61
N TYR A 7 -8.89 13.83 -5.14
CA TYR A 7 -8.54 14.06 -3.74
C TYR A 7 -8.06 15.49 -3.51
N LYS A 8 -8.42 16.06 -2.36
CA LYS A 8 -7.83 17.31 -1.87
C LYS A 8 -6.31 17.18 -1.87
N GLU A 9 -5.61 18.13 -2.50
CA GLU A 9 -4.15 18.25 -2.44
C GLU A 9 -3.64 18.21 -0.99
N GLY A 10 -2.59 17.42 -0.75
CA GLY A 10 -2.02 17.20 0.58
C GLY A 10 -2.89 16.30 1.48
N SER A 11 -3.70 15.41 0.91
CA SER A 11 -4.52 14.48 1.70
C SER A 11 -3.77 13.20 2.08
N PRO A 12 -4.16 12.53 3.19
CA PRO A 12 -3.61 11.23 3.58
C PRO A 12 -3.67 10.19 2.45
N ARG A 13 -4.77 10.20 1.68
CA ARG A 13 -4.98 9.27 0.58
C ARG A 13 -3.92 9.42 -0.53
N GLN A 14 -3.59 10.65 -0.89
CA GLN A 14 -2.54 10.90 -1.89
C GLN A 14 -1.16 10.50 -1.38
N ALA A 15 -0.86 10.78 -0.11
CA ALA A 15 0.42 10.41 0.49
C ALA A 15 0.64 8.89 0.47
N ILE A 16 -0.39 8.10 0.82
CA ILE A 16 -0.27 6.64 0.76
C ILE A 16 -0.15 6.12 -0.66
N ASP A 17 -0.90 6.65 -1.64
CA ASP A 17 -0.80 6.21 -3.04
C ASP A 17 0.63 6.44 -3.59
N LEU A 18 1.22 7.62 -3.34
CA LEU A 18 2.62 7.90 -3.71
C LEU A 18 3.61 6.99 -2.97
N ARG A 19 3.34 6.67 -1.71
CA ARG A 19 4.19 5.77 -0.94
C ARG A 19 4.12 4.33 -1.47
N LEU A 20 2.95 3.87 -1.92
CA LEU A 20 2.78 2.56 -2.55
C LEU A 20 3.57 2.46 -3.85
N ASP A 21 3.61 3.56 -4.63
CA ASP A 21 4.44 3.69 -5.84
C ASP A 21 5.95 3.71 -5.57
N GLY A 22 6.35 3.72 -4.29
CA GLY A 22 7.74 3.55 -3.86
C GLY A 22 8.47 4.84 -3.51
N LEU A 23 7.82 6.00 -3.64
CA LEU A 23 8.44 7.30 -3.35
C LEU A 23 8.85 7.40 -1.86
N SER A 24 9.95 8.10 -1.61
CA SER A 24 10.42 8.50 -0.29
C SER A 24 9.57 9.63 0.30
N PHE A 25 9.67 9.86 1.62
CA PHE A 25 8.93 10.96 2.26
C PHE A 25 9.33 12.34 1.75
N ASP A 26 10.59 12.50 1.34
CA ASP A 26 11.09 13.75 0.76
C ASP A 26 10.45 13.98 -0.62
N GLU A 27 10.44 12.97 -1.50
CA GLU A 27 9.76 13.03 -2.80
C GLU A 27 8.25 13.24 -2.67
N ILE A 28 7.61 12.64 -1.65
CA ILE A 28 6.19 12.86 -1.34
C ILE A 28 5.95 14.31 -0.91
N GLY A 29 6.80 14.86 -0.03
CA GLY A 29 6.73 16.25 0.40
C GLY A 29 6.83 17.23 -0.76
N GLU A 30 7.80 17.01 -1.65
CA GLU A 30 7.96 17.78 -2.89
C GLU A 30 6.70 17.72 -3.77
N ARG A 31 6.13 16.51 -3.93
CA ARG A 31 4.97 16.27 -4.80
C ARG A 31 3.66 16.82 -4.26
N LEU A 32 3.51 16.86 -2.94
CA LEU A 32 2.31 17.36 -2.25
C LEU A 32 2.46 18.80 -1.77
N HIS A 33 3.63 19.42 -1.97
CA HIS A 33 3.97 20.76 -1.49
C HIS A 33 3.84 20.91 0.04
N VAL A 34 4.29 19.88 0.76
CA VAL A 34 4.33 19.84 2.23
C VAL A 34 5.75 19.51 2.69
N ASP A 35 6.07 19.77 3.96
CA ASP A 35 7.36 19.36 4.49
C ASP A 35 7.43 17.85 4.74
N ARG A 36 8.66 17.35 4.97
CA ARG A 36 8.90 15.93 5.22
C ARG A 36 8.11 15.39 6.43
N ALA A 37 7.94 16.19 7.48
CA ALA A 37 7.25 15.76 8.69
C ALA A 37 5.74 15.61 8.42
N GLU A 38 5.16 16.53 7.67
CA GLU A 38 3.77 16.48 7.22
C GLU A 38 3.54 15.31 6.24
N ALA A 39 4.46 15.03 5.31
CA ALA A 39 4.38 13.86 4.43
C ALA A 39 4.34 12.53 5.21
N ILE A 40 5.15 12.42 6.28
CA ILE A 40 5.13 11.27 7.20
C ILE A 40 3.77 11.19 7.91
N ALA A 41 3.30 12.30 8.48
CA ALA A 41 2.04 12.33 9.23
C ALA A 41 0.84 11.96 8.35
N LEU A 42 0.78 12.46 7.12
CA LEU A 42 -0.27 12.12 6.14
C LEU A 42 -0.24 10.63 5.79
N THR A 43 0.95 10.06 5.58
CA THR A 43 1.11 8.63 5.29
C THR A 43 0.66 7.77 6.48
N GLN A 44 1.07 8.12 7.69
CA GLN A 44 0.67 7.42 8.92
C GLN A 44 -0.84 7.52 9.16
N ALA A 45 -1.43 8.70 8.94
CA ALA A 45 -2.87 8.90 9.07
C ALA A 45 -3.64 8.00 8.09
N ALA A 46 -3.16 7.83 6.85
CA ALA A 46 -3.77 6.94 5.88
C ALA A 46 -3.67 5.47 6.30
N LEU A 47 -2.50 5.02 6.75
CA LEU A 47 -2.32 3.66 7.25
C LEU A 47 -3.26 3.37 8.42
N ALA A 48 -3.40 4.31 9.36
CA ALA A 48 -4.25 4.15 10.56
C ALA A 48 -5.75 3.94 10.26
N THR A 49 -6.19 4.17 9.02
CA THR A 49 -7.56 3.92 8.55
C THR A 49 -7.77 2.54 7.93
N LEU A 50 -6.71 1.76 7.72
CA LEU A 50 -6.82 0.40 7.18
C LEU A 50 -7.48 -0.53 8.20
N PRO A 51 -8.27 -1.52 7.75
CA PRO A 51 -8.89 -2.51 8.64
C PRO A 51 -7.82 -3.26 9.46
N ASP A 52 -8.04 -3.37 10.78
CA ASP A 52 -7.16 -4.09 11.73
C ASP A 52 -7.38 -5.62 11.64
N ASP A 53 -7.03 -6.24 10.52
CA ASP A 53 -7.01 -7.72 10.37
C ASP A 53 -5.61 -8.32 10.54
N ILE A 54 -4.60 -7.48 10.78
CA ILE A 54 -3.25 -7.86 11.22
C ILE A 54 -3.29 -7.87 12.75
N LEU A 55 -3.29 -9.08 13.34
CA LEU A 55 -3.22 -9.44 14.76
C LEU A 55 -3.06 -8.26 15.76
N GLU A 56 -4.02 -8.18 16.69
CA GLU A 56 -4.00 -7.36 17.91
C GLU A 56 -2.60 -7.33 18.52
N ASP A 57 -1.91 -6.18 18.45
CA ASP A 57 -1.64 -5.46 19.71
C ASP A 57 -0.88 -4.14 19.55
N GLU A 58 -0.15 -3.84 18.47
CA GLU A 58 0.58 -2.55 18.43
C GLU A 58 0.69 -1.93 17.03
N LYS A 59 0.13 -0.72 16.87
CA LYS A 59 0.40 0.22 15.75
C LYS A 59 1.84 0.73 15.79
N THR A 60 2.79 -0.20 15.69
CA THR A 60 4.23 0.04 15.65
C THR A 60 4.69 0.45 14.26
N GLU A 61 5.94 0.89 14.14
CA GLU A 61 6.61 1.07 12.85
C GLU A 61 6.60 -0.22 12.01
N LEU A 62 6.75 -1.38 12.67
CA LEU A 62 6.67 -2.68 12.01
C LEU A 62 5.28 -2.94 11.41
N TRP A 63 4.20 -2.58 12.11
CA TRP A 63 2.84 -2.66 11.58
C TRP A 63 2.67 -1.79 10.34
N ALA A 64 3.18 -0.55 10.37
CA ALA A 64 3.08 0.37 9.22
C ALA A 64 3.79 -0.17 7.98
N ILE A 65 4.97 -0.78 8.16
CA ILE A 65 5.72 -1.45 7.08
C ILE A 65 4.90 -2.64 6.55
N LYS A 66 4.38 -3.50 7.42
CA LYS A 66 3.57 -4.66 7.01
C LYS A 66 2.31 -4.25 6.24
N ALA A 67 1.60 -3.22 6.72
CA ALA A 67 0.42 -2.69 6.05
C ALA A 67 0.74 -2.15 4.65
N MET A 68 1.87 -1.44 4.50
CA MET A 68 2.34 -0.94 3.22
C MET A 68 2.72 -2.06 2.24
N GLU A 69 3.46 -3.07 2.71
CA GLU A 69 3.81 -4.23 1.87
C GLU A 69 2.58 -5.02 1.45
N ARG A 70 1.60 -5.18 2.33
CA ARG A 70 0.32 -5.80 1.99
C ARG A 70 -0.39 -5.06 0.85
N LEU A 71 -0.52 -3.74 0.96
CA LEU A 71 -1.18 -2.93 -0.06
C LEU A 71 -0.45 -3.03 -1.41
N ARG A 72 0.88 -3.10 -1.42
CA ARG A 72 1.67 -3.34 -2.65
C ARG A 72 1.38 -4.71 -3.26
N LEU A 73 1.33 -5.75 -2.43
CA LEU A 73 1.00 -7.10 -2.89
C LEU A 73 -0.42 -7.18 -3.44
N ASP A 74 -1.39 -6.55 -2.77
CA ASP A 74 -2.78 -6.45 -3.23
C ASP A 74 -2.85 -5.71 -4.59
N ALA A 75 -2.13 -4.59 -4.72
CA ALA A 75 -2.08 -3.81 -5.96
C ALA A 75 -1.44 -4.58 -7.13
N LEU A 76 -0.38 -5.35 -6.89
CA LEU A 76 0.24 -6.21 -7.90
C LEU A 76 -0.66 -7.39 -8.30
N GLN A 77 -1.43 -7.93 -7.37
CA GLN A 77 -2.31 -9.07 -7.63
C GLN A 77 -3.45 -8.71 -8.59
N ILE A 78 -4.06 -7.51 -8.46
CA ILE A 78 -5.23 -7.09 -9.25
C ILE A 78 -5.07 -7.28 -10.77
N PRO A 79 -4.04 -6.71 -11.45
CA PRO A 79 -3.90 -6.85 -12.89
C PRO A 79 -3.54 -8.27 -13.33
N ILE A 80 -2.86 -9.04 -12.49
CA ILE A 80 -2.43 -10.41 -12.80
C ILE A 80 -3.59 -11.41 -12.62
N TRP A 81 -4.46 -11.18 -11.63
CA TRP A 81 -5.62 -12.00 -11.33
C TRP A 81 -6.50 -12.21 -12.57
N ARG A 82 -6.80 -11.13 -13.29
CA ARG A 82 -7.60 -11.20 -14.53
C ARG A 82 -6.99 -12.12 -15.58
N ARG A 83 -5.68 -12.08 -15.78
CA ARG A 83 -4.98 -12.97 -16.74
C ARG A 83 -5.02 -14.42 -16.27
N ALA A 84 -4.86 -14.64 -14.96
CA ALA A 84 -4.92 -15.98 -14.39
C ALA A 84 -6.32 -16.61 -14.55
N GLU A 85 -7.40 -15.84 -14.36
CA GLU A 85 -8.78 -16.30 -14.60
C GLU A 85 -9.05 -16.69 -16.06
N GLU A 86 -8.33 -16.09 -17.01
CA GLU A 86 -8.38 -16.42 -18.44
C GLU A 86 -7.56 -17.69 -18.79
N GLY A 87 -6.88 -18.31 -17.82
CA GLY A 87 -6.13 -19.55 -17.99
C GLY A 87 -4.66 -19.37 -18.39
N ASP A 88 -4.11 -18.15 -18.29
CA ASP A 88 -2.69 -17.89 -18.49
C ASP A 88 -1.87 -18.56 -17.37
N LEU A 89 -1.16 -19.63 -17.71
CA LEU A 89 -0.39 -20.44 -16.76
C LEU A 89 0.71 -19.63 -16.06
N GLU A 90 1.37 -18.72 -16.77
CA GLU A 90 2.40 -17.87 -16.15
C GLU A 90 1.76 -16.91 -15.15
N ALA A 91 0.61 -16.32 -15.49
CA ALA A 91 -0.11 -15.44 -14.57
C ALA A 91 -0.60 -16.19 -13.32
N ILE A 92 -1.05 -17.44 -13.46
CA ILE A 92 -1.43 -18.29 -12.33
C ILE A 92 -0.25 -18.47 -11.37
N ASP A 93 0.92 -18.84 -11.90
CA ASP A 93 2.12 -19.03 -11.07
C ASP A 93 2.51 -17.74 -10.32
N ARG A 94 2.42 -16.57 -10.98
CA ARG A 94 2.69 -15.27 -10.34
C ARG A 94 1.67 -14.91 -9.25
N VAL A 95 0.39 -15.20 -9.47
CA VAL A 95 -0.65 -14.99 -8.45
C VAL A 95 -0.39 -15.86 -7.24
N LEU A 96 -0.07 -17.15 -7.43
CA LEU A 96 0.24 -18.07 -6.33
C LEU A 96 1.47 -17.61 -5.55
N GLU A 97 2.51 -17.09 -6.22
CA GLU A 97 3.69 -16.53 -5.56
C GLU A 97 3.34 -15.29 -4.72
N ILE A 98 2.48 -14.39 -5.22
CA ILE A 98 2.00 -13.24 -4.45
C ILE A 98 1.19 -13.70 -3.23
N MET A 99 0.32 -14.71 -3.40
CA MET A 99 -0.48 -15.26 -2.31
C MET A 99 0.39 -15.90 -1.20
N ASP A 100 1.45 -16.63 -1.55
CA ASP A 100 2.42 -17.16 -0.57
C ASP A 100 3.09 -16.03 0.23
N ARG A 101 3.54 -14.96 -0.44
CA ARG A 101 4.13 -13.80 0.24
C ARG A 101 3.14 -13.11 1.18
N ARG A 102 1.88 -12.95 0.76
CA ARG A 102 0.80 -12.38 1.59
C ARG A 102 0.53 -13.26 2.82
N ALA A 103 0.46 -14.57 2.63
CA ALA A 103 0.19 -15.50 3.72
C ALA A 103 1.32 -15.52 4.75
N ARG A 104 2.60 -15.42 4.34
CA ARG A 104 3.74 -15.21 5.26
C ARG A 104 3.64 -13.89 5.99
N LEU A 105 3.30 -12.80 5.30
CA LEU A 105 3.17 -11.47 5.89
C LEU A 105 2.07 -11.41 6.96
N LEU A 106 0.97 -12.15 6.73
CA LEU A 106 -0.18 -12.29 7.62
C LEU A 106 -0.01 -13.42 8.66
N ASN A 107 1.11 -14.13 8.66
CA ASN A 107 1.37 -15.29 9.53
C ASN A 107 0.27 -16.36 9.47
N LEU A 108 -0.22 -16.69 8.27
CA LEU A 108 -1.25 -17.73 8.10
C LEU A 108 -0.69 -19.17 8.23
N TYR A 109 0.63 -19.33 8.26
CA TYR A 109 1.36 -20.57 8.51
C TYR A 109 2.78 -20.30 9.00
#